data_AF-A0AA43ZHU0-F1
#
_entry.id   AF-A0AA43ZHU0-F1
#
_cell.length_a   1.000
_cell.length_b   1.000
_cell.length_c   1.000
_cell.angle_alpha   90.00
_cell.angle_beta   90.00
_cell.angle_gamma   90.00
#
_symmetry.space_group_name_H-M   'P 1'
#
loop_
_entity.id
_entity.type
_entity.pdbx_description
1 polymer ?
#
loop_
_entity_poly.entity_id
_entity_poly.type
_entity_poly.pdbx_seq_one_letter_code
_entity_poly.pdbx_strand_id
1 'polypeptide(L)' 'MTVSPERGSERGPEREVDIVTSAVFAWCAERRIGLRTQAGVSAASAAIELFERGYRTPDALFHALHGLSGTEMAHYG' A
#
# COMPACT_ATOMS: atom_id res chain seq x y z
N MET A 1 -13.50 -37.37 9.84
CA MET A 1 -13.21 -36.33 10.85
C MET A 1 -11.70 -36.26 10.94
N THR A 2 -10.98 -35.23 10.53
CA THR A 2 -11.27 -33.80 10.38
C THR A 2 -10.26 -33.30 9.34
N VAL A 3 -10.72 -32.65 8.28
CA VAL A 3 -9.84 -31.81 7.46
C VAL A 3 -9.46 -30.62 8.36
N SER A 4 -8.26 -30.67 8.90
CA SER A 4 -7.68 -29.54 9.62
C SER A 4 -7.52 -28.41 8.60
N PRO A 5 -8.07 -27.20 8.84
CA PRO A 5 -7.79 -26.08 7.96
C PRO A 5 -6.31 -25.74 8.15
N GLU A 6 -5.56 -25.78 7.05
CA GLU A 6 -4.20 -25.28 6.91
C GLU A 6 -4.14 -23.85 7.49
N ARG A 7 -3.83 -23.69 8.79
CA ARG A 7 -3.50 -22.41 9.40
C ARG A 7 -2.08 -22.02 9.01
N GLY A 8 -1.87 -21.85 7.72
CA GLY A 8 -0.65 -21.36 7.10
C GLY A 8 -0.92 -20.11 6.28
N SER A 9 -1.73 -19.16 6.75
CA SER A 9 -1.91 -17.89 6.01
C SER A 9 -2.35 -16.72 6.89
N GLU A 10 -1.68 -16.50 8.02
CA GLU A 10 -1.78 -15.22 8.75
C GLU A 10 -0.57 -14.29 8.48
N ARG A 11 0.37 -14.75 7.63
CA ARG A 11 1.56 -14.04 7.14
C ARG A 11 1.87 -14.42 5.68
N GLY A 12 0.85 -14.54 4.85
CA GLY A 12 1.02 -14.77 3.40
C GLY A 12 1.23 -13.45 2.64
N PRO A 13 1.92 -13.47 1.48
CA PRO A 13 2.13 -12.29 0.64
C PRO A 13 0.82 -11.62 0.21
N GLU A 14 -0.29 -12.38 0.20
CA GLU A 14 -1.64 -11.87 -0.08
C GLU A 14 -2.07 -10.77 0.90
N ARG A 15 -1.73 -10.90 2.19
CA ARG A 15 -2.04 -9.90 3.22
C ARG A 15 -1.17 -8.64 3.03
N GLU A 16 0.08 -8.83 2.63
CA GLU A 16 1.03 -7.74 2.38
C GLU A 16 0.58 -6.92 1.16
N VAL A 17 0.17 -7.60 0.10
CA VAL A 17 -0.43 -7.00 -1.10
C VAL A 17 -1.73 -6.28 -0.75
N ASP A 18 -2.60 -6.85 0.08
CA ASP A 18 -3.85 -6.21 0.52
C ASP A 18 -3.61 -4.91 1.31
N ILE A 19 -2.62 -4.93 2.21
CA ILE A 19 -2.21 -3.76 3.00
C ILE A 19 -1.74 -2.62 2.09
N VAL A 20 -0.84 -2.91 1.15
CA VAL A 20 -0.30 -1.91 0.21
C VAL A 20 -1.41 -1.41 -0.72
N THR A 21 -2.21 -2.32 -1.27
CA THR A 21 -3.29 -2.00 -2.21
C THR A 21 -4.32 -1.09 -1.54
N SER A 22 -4.77 -1.42 -0.33
CA SER A 22 -5.73 -0.63 0.42
C SER A 22 -5.25 0.80 0.68
N ALA A 23 -3.97 0.96 1.06
CA ALA A 23 -3.39 2.28 1.31
C ALA A 23 -3.31 3.14 0.04
N VAL A 24 -2.87 2.56 -1.08
CA VAL A 24 -2.75 3.25 -2.37
C VAL A 24 -4.13 3.62 -2.92
N PHE A 25 -5.11 2.73 -2.81
CA PHE A 25 -6.49 3.00 -3.21
C PHE A 25 -7.10 4.15 -2.40
N ALA A 26 -6.92 4.15 -1.07
CA ALA A 26 -7.41 5.21 -0.20
C ALA A 26 -6.77 6.56 -0.57
N TRP A 27 -5.45 6.59 -0.78
CA TRP A 27 -4.71 7.80 -1.18
C TRP A 27 -5.19 8.35 -2.54
N CYS A 28 -5.38 7.45 -3.52
CA CYS A 28 -5.90 7.82 -4.84
C CYS A 28 -7.34 8.36 -4.76
N ALA A 29 -8.21 7.71 -3.99
CA ALA A 29 -9.59 8.10 -3.81
C ALA A 29 -9.72 9.48 -3.17
N GLU A 30 -8.94 9.76 -2.14
CA GLU A 30 -8.93 11.05 -1.44
C GLU A 30 -8.52 12.21 -2.37
N ARG A 31 -7.50 12.00 -3.20
CA ARG A 31 -6.98 13.04 -4.12
C ARG A 31 -7.69 13.06 -5.48
N ARG A 32 -8.68 12.17 -5.70
CA ARG A 32 -9.35 11.95 -7.00
C ARG A 32 -8.36 11.68 -8.14
N ILE A 33 -7.28 10.97 -7.83
CA ILE A 33 -6.24 10.58 -8.78
C ILE A 33 -6.57 9.18 -9.30
N GLY A 34 -6.46 8.98 -10.62
CA GLY A 34 -6.60 7.65 -11.20
C GLY A 34 -5.37 6.80 -10.86
N LEU A 35 -5.58 5.56 -10.42
CA LEU A 35 -4.49 4.61 -10.10
C LEU A 35 -3.51 4.43 -11.28
N ARG A 36 -4.02 4.52 -12.52
CA ARG A 36 -3.23 4.39 -13.76
C ARG A 36 -2.50 5.66 -14.19
N THR A 37 -2.60 6.74 -13.42
CA THR A 37 -1.85 7.98 -13.69
C THR A 37 -0.44 7.87 -13.13
N GLN A 38 0.47 8.73 -13.60
CA GLN A 38 1.83 8.80 -13.06
C GLN A 38 1.83 8.96 -11.53
N ALA A 39 0.96 9.84 -10.99
CA ALA A 39 0.85 10.02 -9.55
C ALA A 39 0.36 8.77 -8.81
N GLY A 40 -0.54 7.98 -9.42
CA GLY A 40 -0.97 6.69 -8.87
C GLY A 40 0.13 5.64 -8.87
N VAL A 41 0.94 5.58 -9.93
CA VAL A 41 2.12 4.69 -10.02
C VAL A 41 3.19 5.09 -8.99
N SER A 42 3.45 6.40 -8.86
CA SER A 42 4.38 6.93 -7.85
C SER A 42 3.90 6.64 -6.42
N ALA A 43 2.60 6.76 -6.14
CA ALA A 43 2.02 6.38 -4.85
C ALA A 43 2.19 4.88 -4.58
N ALA A 44 1.98 4.03 -5.58
CA ALA A 44 2.17 2.58 -5.43
C ALA A 44 3.63 2.23 -5.12
N SER A 45 4.59 2.85 -5.83
CA SER A 45 6.01 2.64 -5.59
C SER A 45 6.43 3.12 -4.20
N ALA A 46 5.98 4.29 -3.77
CA ALA A 46 6.21 4.80 -2.42
C ALA A 46 5.61 3.90 -1.34
N ALA A 47 4.41 3.36 -1.56
CA ALA A 47 3.75 2.45 -0.63
C ALA A 47 4.53 1.15 -0.43
N ILE A 48 5.13 0.61 -1.50
CA ILE A 48 5.97 -0.60 -1.44
C ILE A 48 7.24 -0.31 -0.62
N GLU A 49 7.95 0.80 -0.91
CA GLU A 49 9.14 1.17 -0.13
C GLU A 49 8.83 1.40 1.35
N LEU A 50 7.71 2.07 1.65
CA LEU A 50 7.28 2.27 3.04
C LEU A 50 6.94 0.92 3.70
N PHE A 51 6.31 0.01 2.98
CA PHE A 51 6.02 -1.33 3.50
C PHE A 51 7.32 -2.07 3.85
N GLU A 52 8.33 -2.02 2.98
CA GLU A 52 9.67 -2.59 3.22
C GLU A 52 10.41 -1.93 4.39
N ARG A 53 10.19 -0.62 4.62
CA ARG A 53 10.70 0.11 5.80
C ARG A 53 10.00 -0.27 7.11
N GLY A 54 8.94 -1.08 7.06
CA GLY A 54 8.27 -1.63 8.24
C GLY A 54 6.83 -1.14 8.47
N TYR A 55 6.25 -0.37 7.56
CA TYR A 55 4.86 0.09 7.64
C TYR A 55 3.91 -1.06 7.27
N ARG A 56 3.60 -1.94 8.24
CA ARG A 56 2.81 -3.17 8.02
C ARG A 56 1.30 -3.02 8.19
N THR A 57 0.78 -1.79 8.15
CA THR A 57 -0.65 -1.52 8.29
C THR A 57 -1.11 -0.52 7.25
N PRO A 58 -2.32 -0.69 6.70
CA PRO A 58 -2.82 0.18 5.63
C PRO A 58 -2.97 1.62 6.10
N ASP A 59 -3.38 1.82 7.35
CA ASP A 59 -3.52 3.16 7.95
C ASP A 59 -2.17 3.88 8.07
N ALA A 60 -1.13 3.19 8.58
CA ALA A 60 0.22 3.78 8.66
C ALA A 60 0.82 4.08 7.29
N LEU A 61 0.60 3.20 6.30
CA LEU A 61 1.01 3.46 4.91
C LEU A 61 0.26 4.66 4.33
N PHE A 62 -1.05 4.72 4.51
CA PHE A 62 -1.87 5.83 4.05
C PHE A 62 -1.43 7.15 4.69
N HIS A 63 -1.18 7.17 6.00
CA HIS A 63 -0.70 8.36 6.70
C HIS A 63 0.69 8.79 6.20
N ALA A 64 1.59 7.83 5.98
CA ALA A 64 2.90 8.10 5.41
C ALA A 64 2.81 8.65 3.97
N LEU A 65 2.00 8.03 3.11
CA LEU A 65 1.72 8.50 1.75
C LEU A 65 1.06 9.89 1.74
N HIS A 66 0.22 10.18 2.72
CA HIS A 66 -0.41 11.48 2.89
C HIS A 66 0.60 12.55 3.30
N GLY A 67 1.58 12.17 4.13
CA GLY A 67 2.68 13.02 4.56
C GLY A 67 3.69 13.34 3.47
N LEU A 68 3.80 12.50 2.43
CA LEU A 68 4.65 12.77 1.27
C LEU A 68 4.08 13.97 0.50
N SER A 69 4.87 15.04 0.44
CA SER A 69 4.56 16.19 -0.40
C SER A 69 4.62 15.82 -1.89
N GLY A 70 3.92 16.57 -2.74
CA GLY A 70 3.94 16.31 -4.20
C GLY A 70 5.34 16.35 -4.82
N THR A 71 6.30 17.02 -4.18
CA THR A 71 7.71 17.02 -4.55
C THR A 71 8.41 15.72 -4.15
N GLU A 72 8.12 15.17 -2.98
CA GLU A 72 8.66 13.87 -2.56
C GLU A 72 8.15 12.72 -3.42
N MET A 73 6.87 12.79 -3.81
CA MET A 73 6.28 11.81 -4.73
C MET A 73 6.87 11.85 -6.14
N ALA A 74 7.43 12.97 -6.56
CA ALA A 74 8.10 13.08 -7.86
C ALA A 74 9.38 12.22 -7.94
N HIS A 75 9.96 11.82 -6.80
CA HIS A 75 11.10 10.88 -6.76
C HIS A 75 10.70 9.44 -7.08
N TYR A 76 9.40 9.13 -7.05
CA TYR A 76 8.84 7.80 -7.30
C TYR A 76 8.27 7.66 -8.72
N GLY A 77 8.54 8.62 -9.61
CA GLY A 77 8.00 8.71 -10.97
C GLY A 77 9.02 8.43 -12.06
#